data_AF-A0A521DCU5-F1
#
_entry.id   AF-A0A521DCU5-F1
#
_cell.length_a   1.000
_cell.length_b   1.000
_cell.length_c   1.000
_cell.angle_alpha   90.00
_cell.angle_beta   90.00
_cell.angle_gamma   90.00
#
_symmetry.space_group_name_H-M   'P 1'
#
loop_
_entity.id
_entity.type
_entity.pdbx_description
1 polymer ?
#
loop_
_entity_poly.entity_id
_entity_poly.type
_entity_poly.pdbx_seq_one_letter_code
_entity_poly.pdbx_strand_id
1 'polypeptide(L)' 'MRKNLIKELKQLTPEEKLTVTEILWDSLKEEDVPISETQLNIIREREEEYKAGKSTLYTWDEVKSNKTAK' A
#
# COMPACT_ATOMS: atom_id res chain seq x y z
N MET A 1 -22.69 8.75 14.45
CA MET A 1 -21.28 9.05 14.81
C MET A 1 -20.30 8.64 13.72
N ARG A 2 -20.05 7.34 13.45
CA ARG A 2 -19.09 6.87 12.41
C ARG A 2 -19.33 7.42 10.99
N LYS A 3 -20.58 7.63 10.57
CA LYS A 3 -20.92 8.21 9.25
C LYS A 3 -20.45 9.66 9.08
N ASN A 4 -20.39 10.45 10.16
CA ASN A 4 -19.96 11.85 10.11
C ASN A 4 -18.43 11.94 9.99
N LEU A 5 -17.70 11.10 10.73
CA LEU A 5 -16.25 10.97 10.61
C LEU A 5 -15.81 10.62 9.19
N ILE A 6 -16.49 9.67 8.53
CA ILE A 6 -16.20 9.32 7.12
C ILE A 6 -16.47 10.51 6.19
N LYS A 7 -17.50 11.32 6.48
CA LYS A 7 -17.79 12.52 5.70
C LYS A 7 -16.69 13.57 5.87
N GLU A 8 -16.21 13.77 7.09
CA GLU A 8 -15.12 14.69 7.43
C GLU A 8 -13.80 14.27 6.76
N LEU A 9 -13.42 13.00 6.85
CA LEU A 9 -12.23 12.45 6.18
C LEU A 9 -12.26 12.66 4.65
N LYS A 10 -13.45 12.63 4.04
CA LYS A 10 -13.58 12.88 2.60
C LYS A 10 -13.34 14.34 2.23
N GLN A 11 -13.59 15.29 3.13
CA GLN A 11 -13.39 16.73 2.91
C GLN A 11 -11.93 17.18 3.09
N LEU A 12 -11.07 16.33 3.68
CA LEU A 12 -9.65 16.63 3.84
C LEU A 12 -8.96 16.82 2.47
N THR A 13 -7.96 17.70 2.47
CA THR A 13 -7.02 17.84 1.35
C THR A 13 -6.25 16.54 1.11
N PRO A 14 -5.67 16.33 -0.08
CA PRO A 14 -4.82 15.17 -0.34
C PRO A 14 -3.69 15.01 0.68
N GLU A 15 -3.04 16.10 1.08
CA GLU A 15 -1.95 16.13 2.05
C GLU A 15 -2.42 15.68 3.43
N GLU A 16 -3.53 16.24 3.92
CA GLU A 16 -4.12 15.83 5.20
C GLU A 16 -4.59 14.37 5.19
N LYS A 17 -5.10 13.88 4.05
CA LYS A 17 -5.46 12.46 3.89
C LYS A 17 -4.23 11.56 4.02
N LEU A 18 -3.10 11.96 3.45
CA LEU A 18 -1.85 11.21 3.58
C LEU A 18 -1.40 11.17 5.04
N THR A 19 -1.37 12.32 5.72
CA THR A 19 -1.01 12.38 7.14
C THR A 19 -1.94 11.52 8.02
N VAL A 20 -3.25 11.57 7.79
CA VAL A 20 -4.19 10.70 8.53
C VAL A 20 -3.94 9.22 8.22
N THR A 21 -3.64 8.88 6.97
CA THR A 21 -3.33 7.50 6.59
C THR A 21 -2.07 7.00 7.30
N GLU A 22 -1.02 7.82 7.36
CA GLU A 22 0.22 7.52 8.10
C GLU A 22 -0.06 7.27 9.58
N ILE A 23 -0.78 8.18 10.24
CA ILE A 23 -1.14 8.04 11.66
C ILE A 23 -1.94 6.76 11.91
N LEU A 24 -2.89 6.45 11.04
CA LEU A 24 -3.69 5.23 11.15
C LEU A 24 -2.82 3.99 10.93
N TRP A 25 -1.89 4.04 9.97
CA TRP A 25 -0.97 2.96 9.68
C TRP A 25 -0.03 2.68 10.86
N ASP A 26 0.55 3.72 11.45
CA ASP A 26 1.46 3.62 12.59
C ASP A 26 0.75 3.15 13.88
N SER A 27 -0.58 3.32 13.95
CA SER A 27 -1.37 2.88 15.10
C SER A 27 -1.65 1.37 15.10
N LEU A 28 -1.44 0.68 13.97
CA LEU A 28 -1.69 -0.76 13.83
C LEU A 28 -0.48 -1.55 14.35
N LYS A 29 -0.76 -2.62 15.10
CA LYS A 29 0.24 -3.64 15.44
C LYS A 29 0.21 -4.77 14.42
N GLU A 30 1.27 -5.56 14.36
CA GLU A 30 1.34 -6.73 13.48
C GLU A 30 0.18 -7.71 13.75
N GLU A 31 -0.20 -7.87 15.02
CA GLU A 31 -1.34 -8.71 15.43
C GLU A 31 -2.70 -8.18 14.94
N ASP A 32 -2.82 -6.87 14.67
CA ASP A 32 -4.07 -6.24 14.20
C ASP A 32 -4.30 -6.51 12.71
N VAL A 33 -3.25 -6.87 11.96
CA VAL A 33 -3.29 -7.14 10.52
C VAL A 33 -2.68 -8.53 10.24
N PRO A 34 -3.36 -9.62 10.66
CA PRO A 34 -2.82 -10.95 10.51
C PRO A 34 -2.68 -11.32 9.02
N ILE A 35 -1.49 -11.78 8.65
CA ILE A 35 -1.19 -12.27 7.30
C ILE A 35 -1.47 -13.77 7.26
N SER A 36 -2.30 -14.20 6.30
CA SER A 36 -2.53 -15.64 6.06
C SER A 36 -1.28 -16.32 5.50
N GLU A 37 -1.14 -17.63 5.76
CA GLU A 37 -0.01 -18.41 5.21
C GLU A 37 0.04 -18.35 3.68
N THR A 38 -1.11 -18.28 3.01
CA THR A 38 -1.19 -18.12 1.56
C THR A 38 -0.58 -16.78 1.10
N GLN A 39 -0.91 -15.68 1.78
CA GLN A 39 -0.33 -14.37 1.46
C GLN A 39 1.17 -14.37 1.73
N LEU A 40 1.60 -14.97 2.83
CA LEU A 40 3.01 -15.07 3.20
C LEU A 40 3.81 -15.88 2.17
N ASN A 41 3.25 -16.98 1.66
CA ASN A 41 3.87 -17.79 0.61
C ASN A 41 4.04 -17.01 -0.70
N ILE A 42 3.05 -16.22 -1.10
CA ILE A 42 3.17 -15.34 -2.28
C ILE A 42 4.29 -14.31 -2.08
N ILE A 43 4.42 -13.75 -0.87
CA ILE A 43 5.49 -12.79 -0.56
C ILE A 43 6.85 -13.47 -0.69
N ARG A 44 7.02 -14.67 -0.11
CA ARG A 44 8.26 -15.46 -0.19
C ARG A 44 8.62 -15.80 -1.64
N GLU A 45 7.66 -16.28 -2.43
CA GLU A 45 7.86 -16.60 -3.85
C GLU A 45 8.36 -15.39 -4.64
N ARG A 46 7.71 -14.22 -4.47
CA ARG A 46 8.12 -12.98 -5.14
C ARG A 46 9.50 -12.50 -4.71
N GLU A 47 9.84 -12.69 -3.42
CA GLU A 47 11.17 -12.35 -2.91
C GLU A 47 12.25 -13.25 -3.52
N GLU A 48 11.97 -14.54 -3.69
CA GLU A 48 12.86 -15.49 -4.36
C GLU A 48 13.05 -15.15 -5.84
N GLU A 49 11.97 -14.82 -6.56
CA GLU A 49 12.05 -14.35 -7.95
C GLU A 49 12.91 -13.10 -8.10
N TYR A 50 12.73 -12.14 -7.18
CA TYR A 50 13.51 -10.91 -7.13
C TYR A 50 15.00 -11.22 -6.91
N LYS A 51 15.33 -12.04 -5.91
CA LYS A 51 16.72 -12.45 -5.62
C LYS A 51 17.35 -13.23 -6.77
N ALA A 52 16.55 -14.03 -7.50
CA ALA A 52 16.99 -14.77 -8.67
C ALA A 52 17.11 -13.91 -9.94
N GLY A 53 16.80 -12.62 -9.88
CA GLY A 53 16.84 -11.71 -11.04
C GLY A 53 15.76 -12.00 -12.08
N LYS A 54 14.69 -12.71 -11.70
CA LYS A 54 13.57 -13.08 -12.59
C LYS A 54 12.47 -12.01 -12.62
N SER A 55 12.55 -10.99 -11.77
CA SER A 55 11.57 -9.91 -11.69
C SER A 55 12.01 -8.69 -12.48
N THR A 56 11.09 -8.12 -13.26
CA THR A 56 11.27 -6.80 -13.85
C THR A 56 10.96 -5.72 -12.81
N LEU A 57 11.92 -4.83 -12.58
CA LEU A 57 11.76 -3.71 -11.67
C LEU A 57 11.55 -2.44 -12.46
N TYR A 58 10.65 -1.59 -11.97
CA TYR A 58 10.43 -0.26 -12.50
C TYR A 58 10.64 0.74 -11.38
N THR A 59 11.37 1.80 -11.70
CA THR A 59 11.43 3.00 -10.89
C THR A 59 10.06 3.67 -10.85
N TRP A 60 9.82 4.47 -9.82
CA TRP A 60 8.58 5.22 -9.71
C TRP A 60 8.35 6.18 -10.89
N ASP A 61 9.43 6.71 -11.46
CA ASP A 61 9.34 7.62 -12.62
C ASP A 61 8.98 6.87 -13.90
N GLU A 62 9.48 5.64 -14.10
CA GLU A 62 9.05 4.75 -15.20
C GLU A 62 7.56 4.41 -15.08
N VAL A 63 7.09 4.05 -13.87
CA VAL A 63 5.68 3.75 -13.63
C VAL A 63 4.79 4.97 -13.88
N LYS A 64 5.21 6.17 -13.46
CA LYS A 64 4.47 7.42 -13.70
C LYS A 64 4.41 7.76 -15.18
N SER A 65 5.51 7.55 -15.90
CA SER A 65 5.62 7.84 -17.34
C SER A 65 4.81 6.85 -18.19
N ASN A 66 4.59 5.62 -17.72
CA ASN A 66 3.83 4.59 -18.43
C ASN A 66 2.29 4.75 -18.32
N LYS A 67 1.78 5.88 -17.78
CA LYS A 67 0.34 6.16 -17.66
C LYS A 67 -0.34 6.62 -18.96
N THR A 68 0.36 6.60 -20.11
CA THR A 68 -0.21 6.96 -21.43
C THR A 68 -0.38 5.79 -22.41
N ALA A 69 -0.33 4.53 -21.96
CA ALA A 69 -0.69 3.39 -22.79
C ALA A 69 -1.97 2.72 -22.25
N LYS A 70 -3.13 3.22 -22.67
CA LYS A 70 -4.38 2.48 -22.65
C LYS A 70 -5.15 2.75 -23.92
#